data_AF-A0A6P6X354-F1
#
_entry.id   AF-A0A6P6X354-F1
#
_cell.length_a   1.000
_cell.length_b   1.000
_cell.length_c   1.000
_cell.angle_alpha   90.00
_cell.angle_beta   90.00
_cell.angle_gamma   90.00
#
_symmetry.space_group_name_H-M   'P 1'
#
loop_
_entity.id
_entity.type
_entity.pdbx_description
1 polymer ?
#
loop_
_entity_poly.entity_id
_entity_poly.type
_entity_poly.pdbx_seq_one_letter_code
_entity_poly.pdbx_strand_id
1 'polypeptide(L)'
;MFNATCVVLSNIAADGGSYSQRGDANFALNQLLSFGLVFTLHLMKDIMEITHHLCMALQRKSQDILNAMHLVSSTTKVLKNFRDSGWDDFLVKVKLFCEQHQIDIPDMNAQYIARRVKSRSHHDEISVVHYYRVDIFLATIDYQLQELHSRFNDHTMGLLVLSTVLDPRNRFMLFKIDDICKLAKKFYPNE
;
A
#
# COMPACT_ATOMS: atom_id res chain seq x y z
N MET A 1 2.06 -21.48 0.50
CA MET A 1 2.21 -21.75 1.95
C MET A 1 0.90 -21.78 2.71
N PHE A 2 -0.17 -21.09 2.27
CA PHE A 2 -1.48 -21.02 2.96
C PHE A 2 -2.00 -22.37 3.50
N ASN A 3 -2.18 -23.37 2.64
CA ASN A 3 -2.70 -24.69 3.06
C ASN A 3 -1.82 -25.38 4.11
N ALA A 4 -0.50 -25.31 3.97
CA ALA A 4 0.42 -25.91 4.94
C ALA A 4 0.29 -25.24 6.31
N THR A 5 0.16 -23.90 6.34
CA THR A 5 -0.07 -23.15 7.57
C THR A 5 -1.41 -23.52 8.23
N CYS A 6 -2.49 -23.66 7.45
CA CYS A 6 -3.78 -24.11 7.98
C CYS A 6 -3.67 -25.49 8.63
N VAL A 7 -3.02 -26.45 7.96
CA VAL A 7 -2.84 -27.81 8.49
C VAL A 7 -2.06 -27.79 9.79
N VAL A 8 -0.95 -27.04 9.85
CA VAL A 8 -0.14 -26.93 11.07
C VAL A 8 -0.96 -26.33 12.22
N LEU A 9 -1.70 -25.25 11.97
CA LEU A 9 -2.53 -24.61 13.00
C LEU A 9 -3.68 -25.52 13.46
N SER A 10 -4.34 -26.23 12.55
CA SER A 10 -5.38 -27.21 12.90
C SER A 10 -4.84 -28.33 13.78
N ASN A 11 -3.65 -28.86 13.45
CA ASN A 11 -3.02 -29.91 14.25
C ASN A 11 -2.65 -29.40 15.64
N ILE A 12 -2.11 -28.18 15.77
CA ILE A 12 -1.79 -27.60 17.09
C ILE A 12 -3.08 -27.29 17.88
N ALA A 13 -4.16 -26.86 17.21
CA ALA A 13 -5.44 -26.61 17.86
C ALA A 13 -6.07 -27.89 18.44
N ALA A 14 -5.90 -29.03 17.76
CA ALA A 14 -6.37 -30.33 18.22
C ALA A 14 -5.45 -30.95 19.30
N ASP A 15 -4.15 -31.03 19.01
CA ASP A 15 -3.20 -31.89 19.72
C ASP A 15 -2.15 -31.10 20.53
N GLY A 16 -2.27 -29.78 20.62
CA GLY A 16 -1.30 -28.92 21.30
C GLY A 16 -0.97 -29.38 22.73
N GLY A 17 0.28 -29.16 23.15
CA GLY A 17 0.79 -29.64 24.44
C GLY A 17 0.18 -28.94 25.66
N SER A 18 -0.40 -27.76 25.47
CA SER A 18 -1.13 -27.02 26.52
C SER A 18 -2.44 -26.42 26.01
N TYR A 19 -3.36 -26.15 26.94
CA TYR A 19 -4.63 -25.47 26.62
C TYR A 19 -4.40 -24.09 25.97
N SER A 20 -3.40 -23.33 26.42
CA SER A 20 -3.03 -22.04 25.82
C SER A 20 -2.63 -22.20 24.37
N GLN A 21 -1.75 -23.16 24.06
CA GLN A 21 -1.29 -23.41 22.70
C GLN A 21 -2.44 -23.77 21.76
N ARG A 22 -3.38 -24.61 22.22
CA ARG A 22 -4.57 -24.97 21.44
C ARG A 22 -5.45 -23.76 21.17
N GLY A 23 -5.68 -22.93 22.21
CA GLY A 23 -6.45 -21.69 22.10
C GLY A 23 -5.84 -20.70 21.13
N ASP A 24 -4.53 -20.47 21.23
CA ASP A 24 -3.79 -19.55 20.37
C ASP A 24 -3.79 -20.01 18.91
N ALA A 25 -3.57 -21.32 18.67
CA ALA A 25 -3.59 -21.89 17.33
C ALA A 25 -5.00 -21.82 16.70
N ASN A 26 -6.04 -22.11 17.47
CA ASN A 26 -7.42 -21.99 17.02
C ASN A 26 -7.78 -20.54 16.69
N PHE A 27 -7.37 -19.58 17.53
CA PHE A 27 -7.56 -18.16 17.26
C PHE A 27 -6.84 -17.72 15.98
N ALA A 28 -5.56 -18.09 15.83
CA ALA A 28 -4.78 -17.77 14.63
C ALA A 28 -5.40 -18.39 13.36
N LEU A 29 -5.88 -19.63 13.44
CA LEU A 29 -6.59 -20.29 12.34
C LEU A 29 -7.85 -19.52 11.94
N ASN A 30 -8.68 -19.14 12.92
CA ASN A 30 -9.89 -18.35 12.66
C ASN A 30 -9.58 -17.00 12.01
N GLN A 31 -8.49 -16.34 12.42
CA GLN A 31 -8.07 -15.09 11.79
C GLN A 31 -7.55 -15.32 10.37
N LEU A 32 -6.80 -16.40 10.15
CA LEU A 32 -6.25 -16.78 8.85
C LEU A 32 -7.35 -17.13 7.83
N LEU A 33 -8.45 -17.70 8.33
CA LEU A 33 -9.66 -17.99 7.56
C LEU A 33 -10.70 -16.85 7.62
N SER A 34 -10.30 -15.64 8.01
CA SER A 34 -11.20 -14.49 7.98
C SER A 34 -11.06 -13.72 6.66
N PHE A 35 -12.20 -13.33 6.08
CA PHE A 35 -12.23 -12.46 4.89
C PHE A 35 -11.41 -11.18 5.10
N GLY A 36 -11.54 -10.56 6.28
CA GLY A 36 -10.84 -9.31 6.58
C GLY A 36 -9.31 -9.42 6.52
N LEU A 37 -8.74 -10.52 7.02
CA LEU A 37 -7.29 -10.74 6.91
C LEU A 37 -6.87 -11.03 5.47
N VAL A 38 -7.61 -11.90 4.76
CA VAL A 38 -7.31 -12.23 3.37
C VAL A 38 -7.36 -10.98 2.49
N PHE A 39 -8.38 -10.15 2.65
CA PHE A 39 -8.54 -8.87 1.98
C PHE A 39 -7.32 -7.97 2.24
N THR A 40 -6.95 -7.79 3.52
CA THR A 40 -5.83 -6.94 3.92
C THR A 40 -4.51 -7.43 3.31
N LEU A 41 -4.26 -8.75 3.36
CA LEU A 41 -3.03 -9.33 2.81
C LEU A 41 -2.94 -9.17 1.30
N HIS A 42 -4.05 -9.35 0.57
CA HIS A 42 -4.07 -9.11 -0.88
C HIS A 42 -3.84 -7.63 -1.20
N LEU A 43 -4.46 -6.72 -0.45
CA LEU A 43 -4.28 -5.28 -0.64
C LEU A 43 -2.82 -4.88 -0.39
N MET A 44 -2.23 -5.33 0.72
CA MET A 44 -0.83 -5.10 1.03
C MET A 44 0.08 -5.66 -0.06
N LYS A 45 -0.18 -6.87 -0.55
CA LYS A 45 0.60 -7.48 -1.62
C LYS A 45 0.60 -6.61 -2.87
N ASP A 46 -0.56 -6.17 -3.35
CA ASP A 46 -0.64 -5.37 -4.58
C ASP A 46 0.06 -4.02 -4.44
N ILE A 47 -0.15 -3.33 -3.31
CA ILE A 47 0.52 -2.05 -3.01
C ILE A 47 2.04 -2.25 -2.93
N MET A 48 2.48 -3.32 -2.25
CA MET A 48 3.90 -3.65 -2.15
C MET A 48 4.49 -4.00 -3.50
N GLU A 49 3.78 -4.70 -4.37
CA GLU A 49 4.25 -5.04 -5.72
C GLU A 49 4.43 -3.79 -6.59
N ILE A 50 3.50 -2.83 -6.51
CA ILE A 50 3.60 -1.53 -7.18
C ILE A 50 4.81 -0.75 -6.65
N THR A 51 4.95 -0.64 -5.33
CA THR A 51 6.02 0.14 -4.69
C THR A 51 7.39 -0.54 -4.72
N HIS A 52 7.45 -1.87 -4.85
CA HIS A 52 8.69 -2.65 -4.87
C HIS A 52 9.61 -2.23 -6.00
N HIS A 53 9.06 -1.99 -7.19
CA HIS A 53 9.81 -1.52 -8.36
C HIS A 53 10.49 -0.18 -8.09
N LEU A 54 9.78 0.75 -7.44
CA LEU A 54 10.33 2.03 -7.02
C LEU A 54 11.43 1.85 -5.97
N CYS A 55 11.18 1.05 -4.92
CA CYS A 55 12.17 0.77 -3.87
C CYS A 55 13.47 0.20 -4.46
N MET A 56 13.37 -0.80 -5.34
CA MET A 56 14.52 -1.41 -5.98
C MET A 56 15.30 -0.41 -6.82
N ALA A 57 14.62 0.47 -7.55
CA ALA A 57 15.28 1.47 -8.37
C ALA A 57 15.95 2.57 -7.53
N LEU A 58 15.30 3.05 -6.47
CA LEU A 58 15.85 4.09 -5.58
C LEU A 58 17.06 3.57 -4.78
N GLN A 59 17.16 2.27 -4.53
CA GLN A 59 18.29 1.66 -3.83
C GLN A 59 19.51 1.41 -4.75
N ARG A 60 19.40 1.62 -6.07
CA ARG A 60 20.54 1.43 -6.99
C ARG A 60 21.56 2.55 -6.83
N LYS A 61 22.83 2.19 -6.62
CA LYS A 61 23.94 3.15 -6.50
C LYS A 61 24.17 4.01 -7.75
N SER A 62 23.86 3.47 -8.93
CA SER A 62 24.03 4.14 -10.22
C SER A 62 22.79 4.88 -10.69
N GLN A 63 21.83 5.12 -9.80
CA GLN A 63 20.56 5.73 -10.20
C GLN A 63 20.75 7.21 -10.55
N ASP A 64 20.26 7.56 -11.74
CA ASP A 64 20.17 8.95 -12.19
C ASP A 64 18.95 9.64 -11.55
N ILE A 65 19.11 10.90 -11.16
CA ILE A 65 18.08 11.68 -10.46
C ILE A 65 16.84 11.85 -11.36
N LEU A 66 17.01 12.15 -12.65
CA LEU A 66 15.87 12.32 -13.56
C LEU A 66 15.12 10.99 -13.71
N ASN A 67 15.84 9.89 -13.86
CA ASN A 67 15.24 8.56 -13.92
C ASN A 67 14.48 8.21 -12.62
N ALA A 68 15.07 8.47 -11.45
CA ALA A 68 14.39 8.32 -10.17
C ALA A 68 13.09 9.12 -10.13
N MET A 69 13.10 10.35 -10.66
CA MET A 69 11.89 11.17 -10.67
C MET A 69 10.80 10.65 -11.60
N HIS A 70 11.17 10.17 -12.78
CA HIS A 70 10.25 9.49 -13.69
C HIS A 70 9.61 8.26 -13.04
N LEU A 71 10.37 7.50 -12.26
CA LEU A 71 9.87 6.33 -11.55
C LEU A 71 8.90 6.70 -10.43
N VAL A 72 9.18 7.75 -9.66
CA VAL A 72 8.23 8.25 -8.65
C VAL A 72 6.91 8.66 -9.32
N SER A 73 6.98 9.47 -10.40
CA SER A 73 5.78 9.90 -11.13
C SER A 73 4.98 8.71 -11.70
N SER A 74 5.68 7.73 -12.27
CA SER A 74 5.06 6.53 -12.84
C SER A 74 4.39 5.68 -11.75
N THR A 75 5.06 5.47 -10.61
CA THR A 75 4.53 4.69 -9.48
C THR A 75 3.29 5.37 -8.89
N THR A 76 3.33 6.69 -8.71
CA THR A 76 2.18 7.49 -8.26
C THR A 76 0.99 7.34 -9.21
N LYS A 77 1.20 7.34 -10.53
CA LYS A 77 0.13 7.11 -11.51
C LYS A 77 -0.47 5.72 -11.40
N VAL A 78 0.36 4.68 -11.25
CA VAL A 78 -0.12 3.30 -11.09
C VAL A 78 -0.96 3.15 -9.80
N LEU A 79 -0.50 3.72 -8.68
CA LEU A 79 -1.29 3.71 -7.43
C LEU A 79 -2.63 4.46 -7.57
N LYS A 80 -2.65 5.60 -8.25
CA LYS A 80 -3.90 6.33 -8.53
C LYS A 80 -4.85 5.52 -9.42
N ASN A 81 -4.35 4.88 -10.46
CA ASN A 81 -5.19 4.02 -11.31
C ASN A 81 -5.76 2.84 -10.51
N PHE A 82 -4.95 2.22 -9.64
CA PHE A 82 -5.40 1.15 -8.76
C PHE A 82 -6.48 1.63 -7.78
N ARG A 83 -6.32 2.83 -7.22
CA ARG A 83 -7.33 3.49 -6.37
C ARG A 83 -8.65 3.75 -7.10
N ASP A 84 -8.59 4.38 -8.27
CA ASP A 84 -9.75 4.96 -8.93
C ASP A 84 -10.56 3.91 -9.70
N SER A 85 -9.91 2.87 -10.22
CA SER A 85 -10.52 1.85 -11.08
C SER A 85 -10.23 0.40 -10.69
N GLY A 86 -9.31 0.15 -9.75
CA GLY A 86 -8.87 -1.21 -9.41
C GLY A 86 -9.76 -1.95 -8.42
N TRP A 87 -10.81 -1.32 -7.87
CA TRP A 87 -11.65 -1.92 -6.84
C TRP A 87 -12.33 -3.22 -7.27
N ASP A 88 -12.98 -3.24 -8.44
CA ASP A 88 -13.77 -4.39 -8.87
C ASP A 88 -12.89 -5.60 -9.18
N ASP A 89 -11.80 -5.40 -9.92
CA ASP A 89 -10.81 -6.44 -10.22
C ASP A 89 -10.15 -6.98 -8.95
N PHE A 90 -9.82 -6.08 -8.02
CA PHE A 90 -9.27 -6.45 -6.72
C PHE A 90 -10.23 -7.33 -5.92
N LEU A 91 -11.50 -6.92 -5.84
CA LEU A 91 -12.51 -7.65 -5.09
C LEU A 91 -12.78 -9.03 -5.69
N VAL A 92 -12.84 -9.15 -7.02
CA VAL A 92 -12.98 -10.44 -7.72
C VAL A 92 -11.83 -11.37 -7.35
N LYS A 93 -10.58 -10.89 -7.39
CA LYS A 93 -9.41 -11.68 -7.01
C LYS A 93 -9.49 -12.18 -5.56
N VAL A 94 -9.92 -11.33 -4.62
CA VAL A 94 -10.07 -11.72 -3.21
C VAL A 94 -11.18 -12.76 -3.05
N LYS A 95 -12.33 -12.58 -3.70
CA LYS A 95 -13.45 -13.53 -3.65
C LYS A 95 -13.06 -14.90 -4.21
N LEU A 96 -12.37 -14.94 -5.34
CA LEU A 96 -11.87 -16.18 -5.94
C LEU A 96 -10.93 -16.94 -4.99
N PHE A 97 -10.02 -16.23 -4.31
CA PHE A 97 -9.17 -16.83 -3.29
C PHE A 97 -9.99 -17.40 -2.13
N CYS A 98 -10.97 -16.65 -1.63
CA CYS A 98 -11.83 -17.11 -0.54
C CYS A 98 -12.64 -18.36 -0.93
N GLU A 99 -13.22 -18.38 -2.12
CA GLU A 99 -13.97 -19.53 -2.66
C GLU A 99 -13.06 -20.76 -2.77
N GLN A 100 -11.85 -20.60 -3.32
CA GLN A 100 -10.87 -21.68 -3.45
C GLN A 100 -10.48 -22.30 -2.10
N HIS A 101 -10.49 -21.51 -1.04
CA HIS A 101 -10.08 -21.91 0.31
C HIS A 101 -11.23 -22.11 1.29
N GLN A 102 -12.49 -22.09 0.81
CA GLN A 102 -13.71 -22.25 1.63
C GLN A 102 -13.79 -21.23 2.78
N ILE A 103 -13.38 -19.99 2.50
CA ILE A 103 -13.44 -18.87 3.44
C ILE A 103 -14.77 -18.15 3.24
N ASP A 104 -15.49 -17.95 4.33
CA ASP A 104 -16.78 -17.27 4.29
C ASP A 104 -16.63 -15.82 3.81
N ILE A 105 -17.36 -15.49 2.74
CA ILE A 105 -17.43 -14.13 2.19
C ILE A 105 -18.62 -13.42 2.86
N PRO A 106 -18.41 -12.25 3.48
CA PRO A 106 -19.50 -11.52 4.12
C PRO A 106 -20.49 -11.00 3.07
N ASP A 107 -21.76 -10.89 3.45
CA ASP A 107 -22.75 -10.21 2.63
C ASP A 107 -22.39 -8.72 2.49
N MET A 108 -22.08 -8.31 1.27
CA MET A 108 -21.64 -6.96 0.93
C MET A 108 -22.73 -5.91 1.16
N ASN A 109 -24.00 -6.33 1.11
CA ASN A 109 -25.16 -5.46 1.34
C ASN A 109 -25.60 -5.43 2.79
N ALA A 110 -25.06 -6.32 3.64
CA ALA A 110 -25.38 -6.31 5.05
C ALA A 110 -24.86 -5.03 5.72
N GLN A 111 -25.52 -4.67 6.81
CA GLN A 111 -25.04 -3.61 7.69
C GLN A 111 -23.73 -4.06 8.35
N TYR A 112 -22.72 -3.20 8.30
CA TYR A 112 -21.46 -3.42 8.98
C TYR A 112 -21.65 -3.22 10.49
N ILE A 113 -21.57 -4.31 11.24
CA ILE A 113 -21.60 -4.28 12.71
C ILE A 113 -20.15 -4.44 13.19
N ALA A 114 -19.54 -3.34 13.62
CA ALA A 114 -18.23 -3.38 14.27
C ALA A 114 -18.32 -4.25 15.53
N ARG A 115 -17.75 -5.46 15.49
CA ARG A 115 -17.90 -6.51 16.52
C ARG A 115 -17.35 -6.14 17.91
N ARG A 116 -16.82 -4.92 18.12
CA ARG A 116 -16.13 -4.51 19.36
C ARG A 116 -16.37 -3.10 19.89
N VAL A 117 -17.22 -2.26 19.31
CA VAL A 117 -17.47 -0.92 19.87
C VAL A 117 -18.96 -0.72 20.14
N LYS A 118 -19.39 -1.07 21.35
CA LYS A 118 -20.57 -0.48 21.98
C LYS A 118 -20.25 0.99 22.31
N SER A 119 -20.23 1.84 21.30
CA SER A 119 -20.29 3.29 21.47
C SER A 119 -21.48 3.80 20.70
N ARG A 120 -22.38 4.45 21.43
CA ARG A 120 -23.55 5.16 20.90
C ARG A 120 -23.03 6.36 20.13
N SER A 121 -22.93 6.25 18.81
CA SER A 121 -22.87 7.41 17.94
C SER A 121 -23.59 7.05 16.66
N HIS A 122 -24.53 7.92 16.28
CA HIS A 122 -25.25 7.88 15.02
C HIS A 122 -24.26 7.99 13.86
N HIS A 123 -23.66 6.86 13.47
CA HIS A 123 -23.07 6.72 12.16
C HIS A 123 -24.12 6.00 11.31
N ASP A 124 -24.45 6.61 10.18
CA ASP A 124 -25.30 6.03 9.14
C ASP A 124 -24.97 4.55 8.97
N GLU A 125 -25.98 3.72 8.66
CA GLU A 125 -25.80 2.28 8.51
C GLU A 125 -24.78 1.97 7.39
N ILE A 126 -23.50 1.91 7.74
CA ILE A 126 -22.41 1.67 6.79
C ILE A 126 -22.58 0.23 6.31
N SER A 127 -22.66 0.02 5.00
CA SER A 127 -22.68 -1.33 4.43
C SER A 127 -21.29 -1.97 4.52
N VAL A 128 -21.25 -3.31 4.54
CA VAL A 128 -19.97 -4.05 4.52
C VAL A 128 -19.11 -3.65 3.31
N VAL A 129 -19.72 -3.44 2.14
CA VAL A 129 -18.99 -2.97 0.96
C VAL A 129 -18.38 -1.59 1.16
N HIS A 130 -19.07 -0.66 1.83
CA HIS A 130 -18.53 0.65 2.11
C HIS A 130 -17.33 0.55 3.05
N TYR A 131 -17.42 -0.25 4.11
CA TYR A 131 -16.31 -0.47 5.03
C TYR A 131 -15.05 -0.97 4.31
N TYR A 132 -15.17 -2.03 3.50
CA TYR A 132 -13.99 -2.56 2.78
C TYR A 132 -13.49 -1.63 1.68
N ARG A 133 -14.38 -0.98 0.94
CA ARG A 133 -14.00 -0.11 -0.18
C ARG A 133 -13.44 1.23 0.30
N VAL A 134 -14.12 1.90 1.19
CA VAL A 134 -13.79 3.27 1.60
C VAL A 134 -12.80 3.26 2.75
N ASP A 135 -13.16 2.60 3.86
CA ASP A 135 -12.38 2.68 5.10
C ASP A 135 -11.09 1.87 5.07
N ILE A 136 -11.02 0.84 4.22
CA ILE A 136 -9.80 0.03 4.06
C ILE A 136 -9.13 0.31 2.72
N PHE A 137 -9.76 -0.02 1.59
CA PHE A 137 -9.10 0.01 0.28
C PHE A 137 -8.65 1.42 -0.11
N LEU A 138 -9.59 2.38 -0.18
CA LEU A 138 -9.28 3.76 -0.56
C LEU A 138 -8.37 4.42 0.48
N ALA A 139 -8.69 4.32 1.77
CA ALA A 139 -7.90 4.91 2.84
C ALA A 139 -6.43 4.42 2.84
N THR A 140 -6.20 3.12 2.62
CA THR A 140 -4.84 2.57 2.57
C THR A 140 -4.07 3.10 1.38
N ILE A 141 -4.68 3.15 0.18
CA ILE A 141 -3.99 3.65 -1.01
C ILE A 141 -3.76 5.16 -0.92
N ASP A 142 -4.72 5.92 -0.39
CA ASP A 142 -4.59 7.35 -0.15
C ASP A 142 -3.45 7.67 0.81
N TYR A 143 -3.29 6.87 1.87
CA TYR A 143 -2.14 6.99 2.76
C TYR A 143 -0.80 6.78 2.03
N GLN A 144 -0.71 5.77 1.15
CA GLN A 144 0.50 5.54 0.35
C GLN A 144 0.79 6.68 -0.63
N LEU A 145 -0.24 7.21 -1.28
CA LEU A 145 -0.12 8.37 -2.16
C LEU A 145 0.33 9.62 -1.39
N GLN A 146 -0.21 9.83 -0.20
CA GLN A 146 0.18 10.94 0.67
C GLN A 146 1.63 10.83 1.13
N GLU A 147 2.08 9.64 1.55
CA GLU A 147 3.48 9.40 1.94
C GLU A 147 4.44 9.69 0.77
N LEU A 148 4.11 9.19 -0.44
CA LEU A 148 4.90 9.47 -1.64
C LEU A 148 4.95 10.96 -1.95
N HIS A 149 3.81 11.64 -1.90
CA HIS A 149 3.73 13.08 -2.18
C HIS A 149 4.48 13.91 -1.12
N SER A 150 4.42 13.52 0.15
CA SER A 150 5.14 14.19 1.23
C SER A 150 6.66 14.11 1.03
N ARG A 151 7.17 12.92 0.70
CA ARG A 151 8.60 12.64 0.50
C ARG A 151 9.16 13.24 -0.78
N PHE A 152 8.37 13.22 -1.85
CA PHE A 152 8.76 13.72 -3.16
C PHE A 152 7.80 14.83 -3.62
N ASN A 153 7.65 15.87 -2.81
CA ASN A 153 6.81 17.01 -3.19
C ASN A 153 7.46 17.83 -4.33
N ASP A 154 6.65 18.64 -5.02
CA ASP A 154 7.10 19.45 -6.16
C ASP A 154 8.29 20.36 -5.85
N HIS A 155 8.43 20.81 -4.59
CA HIS A 155 9.55 21.63 -4.17
C HIS A 155 10.85 20.80 -4.14
N THR A 156 10.86 19.67 -3.45
CA THR A 156 12.00 18.74 -3.40
C THR A 156 12.33 18.18 -4.78
N MET A 157 11.33 17.81 -5.57
CA MET A 157 11.52 17.35 -6.95
C MET A 157 12.18 18.44 -7.80
N GLY A 158 11.66 19.67 -7.73
CA GLY A 158 12.20 20.80 -8.50
C GLY A 158 13.63 21.14 -8.12
N LEU A 159 13.97 21.07 -6.83
CA LEU A 159 15.33 21.24 -6.33
C LEU A 159 16.25 20.18 -6.94
N LEU A 160 15.90 18.89 -6.81
CA LEU A 160 16.69 17.77 -7.29
C LEU A 160 16.92 17.83 -8.81
N VAL A 161 15.89 18.16 -9.59
CA VAL A 161 15.98 18.32 -11.05
C VAL A 161 16.95 19.45 -11.40
N LEU A 162 16.84 20.61 -10.76
CA LEU A 162 17.77 21.71 -11.02
C LEU A 162 19.18 21.41 -10.53
N SER A 163 19.36 20.63 -9.46
CA SER A 163 20.69 20.18 -9.01
C SER A 163 21.38 19.23 -10.00
N THR A 164 20.65 18.57 -10.91
CA THR A 164 21.26 17.70 -11.94
C THR A 164 22.21 18.45 -12.88
N VAL A 165 22.04 19.76 -13.04
CA VAL A 165 22.96 20.60 -13.84
C VAL A 165 24.36 20.68 -13.24
N LEU A 166 24.49 20.38 -11.94
CA LEU A 166 25.73 20.37 -11.18
C LEU A 166 26.34 18.97 -11.05
N ASP A 167 25.80 17.94 -11.73
CA ASP A 167 26.30 16.57 -11.62
C ASP A 167 27.61 16.38 -12.42
N PRO A 168 28.77 16.17 -11.74
CA PRO A 168 30.04 15.98 -12.42
C PRO A 168 30.11 14.66 -13.19
N ARG A 169 29.26 13.66 -12.88
CA ARG A 169 29.24 12.36 -13.55
C ARG A 169 28.85 12.49 -15.03
N ASN A 170 28.02 13.49 -15.34
CA ASN A 170 27.61 13.81 -16.70
C ASN A 170 28.54 14.84 -17.37
N ARG A 171 29.75 15.08 -16.83
CA ARG A 171 30.70 16.10 -17.32
C ARG A 171 30.06 17.48 -17.50
N PHE A 172 29.08 17.81 -16.65
CA PHE A 172 28.31 19.06 -16.75
C PHE A 172 27.62 19.26 -18.11
N MET A 173 27.29 18.19 -18.84
CA MET A 173 26.59 18.33 -20.14
C MET A 173 25.22 19.00 -20.03
N LEU A 174 24.58 18.94 -18.85
CA LEU A 174 23.30 19.59 -18.57
C LEU A 174 23.45 21.00 -17.99
N PHE A 175 24.68 21.50 -17.85
CA PHE A 175 24.95 22.80 -17.25
C PHE A 175 24.39 23.94 -18.10
N LYS A 176 23.47 24.71 -17.50
CA LYS A 176 22.91 25.93 -18.08
C LYS A 176 22.86 27.00 -17.01
N ILE A 177 23.45 28.16 -17.31
CA ILE A 177 23.48 29.31 -16.39
C ILE A 177 22.05 29.69 -15.96
N ASP A 178 21.09 29.68 -16.89
CA ASP A 178 19.69 29.99 -16.60
C ASP A 178 19.07 29.07 -15.54
N ASP A 179 19.39 27.78 -15.57
CA ASP A 179 18.85 26.80 -14.63
C ASP A 179 19.48 26.95 -13.24
N ILE A 180 20.75 27.39 -13.17
CA ILE A 180 21.40 27.77 -11.91
C ILE A 180 20.80 29.07 -11.35
N CYS A 181 20.55 30.07 -12.21
CA CYS A 181 19.86 31.28 -11.79
C CYS A 181 18.45 30.97 -11.28
N LYS A 182 17.72 30.05 -11.90
CA LYS A 182 16.42 29.56 -11.39
C LYS A 182 16.57 28.85 -10.06
N LEU A 183 17.59 28.01 -9.90
CA LEU A 183 17.88 27.30 -8.66
C LEU A 183 18.10 28.30 -7.51
N ALA A 184 19.02 29.25 -7.70
CA ALA A 184 19.32 30.28 -6.70
C ALA A 184 18.09 31.11 -6.36
N LYS A 185 17.40 31.67 -7.36
CA LYS A 185 16.20 32.50 -7.14
C LYS A 185 15.05 31.76 -6.45
N LYS A 186 14.85 30.48 -6.76
CA LYS A 186 13.69 29.71 -6.28
C LYS A 186 13.92 29.09 -4.90
N PHE A 187 15.16 28.69 -4.58
CA PHE A 187 15.48 27.93 -3.38
C PHE A 187 16.37 28.69 -2.37
N TYR A 188 17.03 29.76 -2.81
CA TYR A 188 17.90 30.60 -1.97
C TYR A 188 17.63 32.11 -2.20
N PRO A 189 16.40 32.60 -1.95
CA PRO A 189 16.01 33.98 -2.29
C PRO A 189 16.58 35.07 -1.35
N ASN A 190 17.21 34.69 -0.23
CA ASN A 190 17.64 35.60 0.84
C ASN A 190 19.17 35.65 1.04
N GLU A 191 19.94 35.22 0.04
CA GLU A 191 21.38 35.50 -0.08
C GLU A 191 21.64 36.60 -1.11
#